data_AF-A0A6N7X226-F1
#
_entry.id   AF-A0A6N7X226-F1
#
_cell.length_a   1.000
_cell.length_b   1.000
_cell.length_c   1.000
_cell.angle_alpha   90.00
_cell.angle_beta   90.00
_cell.angle_gamma   90.00
#
_symmetry.space_group_name_H-M   'P 1'
#
loop_
_entity.id
_entity.type
_entity.pdbx_description
1 polymer ?
#
loop_
_entity_poly.entity_id
_entity_poly.type
_entity_poly.pdbx_seq_one_letter_code
_entity_poly.pdbx_strand_id
1 'polypeptide(L)'
;MAKKFDKLAINNLDDFIYGSCPNPVTTKSGMVIGGGTIYPEINFTLPGMDVNDATIDKALGIYSNIIDGVLKRAAELYAPGVLVEFETVPDFTEHPKYGIDANRILINGIKEAADKYGLKAALRTTPNDLREMSRPPVMRGGKYWDTMLELYEQCAKDGSDFLSIESTGGKEINDEALVKADIRKAIFAMGVLGCRDMEYLWGNLVKLSDANGCFAAGDSACGFANTAMVLAEKGFIPHVFAAVMRVVAVPRALVAFEQGAVGPSKDCAYEGPYLKAITGSPIAMEGKTAAGAHLSPVGNIAAAVADTWSNESIQQVKLLSEMAPVVGMEQLVYDCRLMNVAKEKGQGLMMRDLLVESDAPLDVQAWVLRPDVVLKIAGGLVKEQDNFLRTKLAAKLTINELRDAIKAEKVKADRRDMKWLDKMEKAVDKIPDDPEQFYAEIKPELDMDKWHPEGYGLKA
;
A
#
# COMPACT_ATOMS: atom_id res chain seq x y z
N MET A 1 16.35 17.22 6.19
CA MET A 1 15.58 17.84 5.09
C MET A 1 14.93 16.71 4.33
N ALA A 2 13.65 16.85 3.96
CA ALA A 2 12.96 15.84 3.15
C ALA A 2 13.65 15.69 1.78
N LYS A 3 13.72 14.45 1.28
CA LYS A 3 14.17 14.14 -0.08
C LYS A 3 13.20 14.75 -1.08
N LYS A 4 13.71 15.19 -2.23
CA LYS A 4 12.90 15.65 -3.37
C LYS A 4 13.11 14.71 -4.55
N PHE A 5 12.02 14.35 -5.20
CA PHE A 5 12.04 13.55 -6.43
C PHE A 5 11.63 14.45 -7.60
N ASP A 6 12.62 14.96 -8.34
CA ASP A 6 12.47 15.89 -9.45
C ASP A 6 12.65 15.22 -10.83
N LYS A 7 12.93 13.92 -10.84
CA LYS A 7 13.06 13.06 -12.02
C LYS A 7 12.66 11.64 -11.66
N LEU A 8 12.33 10.85 -12.68
CA LEU A 8 12.11 9.42 -12.51
C LEU A 8 13.42 8.70 -12.20
N ALA A 9 13.37 7.74 -11.29
CA ALA A 9 14.46 6.79 -11.07
C ALA A 9 14.52 5.73 -12.18
N ILE A 10 13.37 5.41 -12.79
CA ILE A 10 13.24 4.48 -13.93
C ILE A 10 12.64 5.25 -15.10
N ASN A 11 13.40 5.41 -16.19
CA ASN A 11 12.97 6.19 -17.36
C ASN A 11 12.88 5.34 -18.65
N ASN A 12 13.28 4.07 -18.59
CA ASN A 12 13.16 3.10 -19.66
C ASN A 12 12.09 2.08 -19.28
N LEU A 13 11.18 1.80 -20.22
CA LEU A 13 10.12 0.83 -20.03
C LEU A 13 10.66 -0.56 -19.75
N ASP A 14 11.76 -0.97 -20.40
CA ASP A 14 12.31 -2.32 -20.24
C ASP A 14 12.98 -2.54 -18.88
N ASP A 15 13.41 -1.46 -18.21
CA ASP A 15 13.95 -1.53 -16.85
C ASP A 15 12.82 -1.56 -15.80
N PHE A 16 11.57 -1.27 -16.20
CA PHE A 16 10.42 -1.27 -15.32
C PHE A 16 9.72 -2.63 -15.31
N ILE A 17 10.22 -3.52 -14.45
CA ILE A 17 9.83 -4.93 -14.37
C ILE A 17 9.87 -5.43 -12.93
N TYR A 18 9.13 -6.51 -12.65
CA TYR A 18 9.12 -7.19 -11.37
C TYR A 18 10.49 -7.69 -10.90
N GLY A 19 10.64 -7.73 -9.58
CA GLY A 19 11.81 -8.19 -8.84
C GLY A 19 13.04 -7.29 -8.99
N SER A 20 12.99 -6.20 -9.74
CA SER A 20 14.12 -5.29 -9.97
C SER A 20 13.74 -3.84 -9.76
N CYS A 21 14.58 -3.10 -9.02
CA CYS A 21 14.49 -1.66 -8.90
C CYS A 21 15.88 -1.03 -8.75
N PRO A 22 16.04 0.28 -9.02
CA PRO A 22 17.31 1.00 -8.85
C PRO A 22 17.88 1.01 -7.42
N ASN A 23 17.01 1.01 -6.40
CA ASN A 23 17.39 1.15 -4.99
C ASN A 23 16.94 -0.07 -4.18
N PRO A 24 17.54 -1.26 -4.40
CA PRO A 24 17.14 -2.47 -3.69
C PRO A 24 17.46 -2.40 -2.20
N VAL A 25 16.71 -3.16 -1.38
CA VAL A 25 16.90 -3.23 0.07
C VAL A 25 17.41 -4.62 0.46
N THR A 26 18.47 -4.67 1.27
CA THR A 26 19.04 -5.93 1.77
C THR A 26 18.63 -6.15 3.23
N THR A 27 17.91 -7.24 3.50
CA THR A 27 17.44 -7.62 4.86
C THR A 27 18.58 -8.20 5.70
N LYS A 28 18.36 -8.31 7.02
CA LYS A 28 19.32 -8.95 7.94
C LYS A 28 19.57 -10.43 7.59
N SER A 29 18.58 -11.10 7.03
CA SER A 29 18.67 -12.48 6.53
C SER A 29 19.35 -12.60 5.15
N GLY A 30 19.72 -11.49 4.52
CA GLY A 30 20.39 -11.45 3.22
C GLY A 30 19.46 -11.69 2.03
N MET A 31 18.16 -11.40 2.16
CA MET A 31 17.28 -11.19 1.01
C MET A 31 17.59 -9.84 0.39
N VAL A 32 17.56 -9.74 -0.94
CA VAL A 32 17.80 -8.47 -1.66
C VAL A 32 16.53 -8.14 -2.43
N ILE A 33 15.60 -7.44 -1.78
CA ILE A 33 14.29 -7.08 -2.36
C ILE A 33 14.51 -5.99 -3.41
N GLY A 34 14.04 -6.24 -4.64
CA GLY A 34 14.35 -5.42 -5.81
C GLY A 34 15.71 -5.72 -6.46
N GLY A 35 16.43 -6.75 -5.98
CA GLY A 35 17.77 -7.11 -6.45
C GLY A 35 17.83 -8.07 -7.65
N GLY A 36 16.70 -8.38 -8.27
CA GLY A 36 16.59 -9.34 -9.38
C GLY A 36 15.56 -10.43 -9.14
N THR A 37 15.28 -10.77 -7.89
CA THR A 37 14.36 -11.83 -7.49
C THR A 37 13.08 -11.24 -6.91
N ILE A 38 11.91 -11.71 -7.35
CA ILE A 38 10.64 -11.43 -6.67
C ILE A 38 10.43 -12.45 -5.55
N TYR A 39 10.01 -11.97 -4.37
CA TYR A 39 9.81 -12.79 -3.18
C TYR A 39 8.33 -12.88 -2.79
N PRO A 40 7.85 -14.04 -2.28
CA PRO A 40 6.54 -14.12 -1.67
C PRO A 40 6.50 -13.30 -0.36
N GLU A 41 5.38 -12.61 -0.16
CA GLU A 41 5.03 -11.90 1.06
C GLU A 41 3.75 -12.48 1.64
N ILE A 42 3.80 -13.04 2.84
CA ILE A 42 2.62 -13.67 3.47
C ILE A 42 2.05 -12.77 4.54
N ASN A 43 0.75 -12.55 4.48
CA ASN A 43 -0.02 -11.87 5.50
C ASN A 43 -1.22 -12.74 5.90
N PHE A 44 -1.66 -12.58 7.14
CA PHE A 44 -2.64 -13.43 7.77
C PHE A 44 -3.34 -12.67 8.89
N THR A 45 -4.51 -13.15 9.28
CA THR A 45 -5.23 -12.59 10.42
C THR A 45 -5.88 -13.69 11.26
N LEU A 46 -6.28 -13.31 12.47
CA LEU A 46 -7.01 -14.18 13.37
C LEU A 46 -8.36 -14.60 12.75
N PRO A 47 -8.86 -15.81 13.05
CA PRO A 47 -10.27 -16.11 12.79
C PRO A 47 -11.14 -15.16 13.62
N GLY A 48 -12.44 -15.04 13.29
CA GLY A 48 -13.36 -14.23 14.08
C GLY A 48 -13.35 -14.64 15.57
N MET A 49 -12.72 -13.83 16.41
CA MET A 49 -12.62 -14.03 17.85
C MET A 49 -12.40 -12.70 18.57
N ASP A 50 -12.87 -12.59 19.81
CA ASP A 50 -12.54 -11.46 20.68
C ASP A 50 -11.08 -11.56 21.14
N VAL A 51 -10.42 -10.42 21.26
CA VAL A 51 -9.06 -10.31 21.80
C VAL A 51 -9.10 -9.52 23.12
N ASN A 52 -8.82 -10.20 24.22
CA ASN A 52 -8.75 -9.62 25.57
C ASN A 52 -7.92 -10.53 26.49
N ASP A 53 -7.76 -10.14 27.76
CA ASP A 53 -6.98 -10.91 28.75
C ASP A 53 -7.40 -12.39 28.86
N ALA A 54 -8.67 -12.72 28.60
CA ALA A 54 -9.16 -14.11 28.69
C ALA A 54 -8.89 -14.94 27.42
N THR A 55 -8.67 -14.29 26.28
CA THR A 55 -8.51 -14.96 24.97
C THR A 55 -7.13 -14.78 24.34
N ILE A 56 -6.28 -13.93 24.93
CA ILE A 56 -4.97 -13.58 24.36
C ILE A 56 -4.06 -14.80 24.17
N ASP A 57 -3.99 -15.71 25.14
CA ASP A 57 -3.16 -16.93 25.03
C ASP A 57 -3.58 -17.80 23.83
N LYS A 58 -4.88 -17.87 23.54
CA LYS A 58 -5.40 -18.58 22.37
C LYS A 58 -5.02 -17.86 21.08
N ALA A 59 -5.11 -16.53 21.03
CA ALA A 59 -4.71 -15.73 19.88
C ALA A 59 -3.20 -15.90 19.59
N LEU A 60 -2.35 -15.84 20.62
CA LEU A 60 -0.91 -16.05 20.50
C LEU A 60 -0.56 -17.48 20.02
N GLY A 61 -1.26 -18.50 20.53
CA GLY A 61 -1.13 -19.88 20.03
C GLY A 61 -1.51 -20.02 18.54
N ILE A 62 -2.47 -19.22 18.06
CA ILE A 62 -2.81 -19.17 16.64
C ILE A 62 -1.65 -18.60 15.81
N TYR A 63 -1.04 -17.47 16.22
CA TYR A 63 0.13 -16.92 15.52
C TYR A 63 1.31 -17.90 15.48
N SER A 64 1.55 -18.65 16.56
CA SER A 64 2.57 -19.72 16.57
C SER A 64 2.28 -20.78 15.51
N ASN A 65 1.04 -21.27 15.41
CA ASN A 65 0.66 -22.26 14.41
C ASN A 65 0.76 -21.71 12.97
N ILE A 66 0.44 -20.43 12.77
CA ILE A 66 0.56 -19.77 11.47
C ILE A 66 2.03 -19.76 11.03
N ILE A 67 2.92 -19.16 11.85
CA ILE A 67 4.31 -18.94 11.46
C ILE A 67 5.04 -20.26 11.19
N ASP A 68 4.80 -21.28 12.02
CA ASP A 68 5.37 -22.62 11.85
C ASP A 68 4.92 -23.24 10.53
N GLY A 69 3.63 -23.16 10.21
CA GLY A 69 3.04 -23.72 9.01
C GLY A 69 3.55 -23.05 7.74
N VAL A 70 3.50 -21.71 7.69
CA VAL A 70 3.86 -20.96 6.47
C VAL A 70 5.35 -21.06 6.17
N LEU A 71 6.22 -20.94 7.18
CA LEU A 71 7.67 -21.02 6.95
C LEU A 71 8.14 -22.44 6.64
N LYS A 72 7.57 -23.46 7.30
CA LYS A 72 7.81 -24.85 6.92
C LYS A 72 7.41 -25.08 5.46
N ARG A 73 6.24 -24.60 5.03
CA ARG A 73 5.77 -24.79 3.66
C ARG A 73 6.65 -24.06 2.64
N ALA A 74 7.06 -22.84 2.93
CA ALA A 74 7.99 -22.10 2.09
C ALA A 74 9.33 -22.85 1.92
N ALA A 75 9.86 -23.43 2.99
CA ALA A 75 11.07 -24.24 2.96
C ALA A 75 10.90 -25.53 2.14
N GLU A 76 9.80 -26.27 2.32
CA GLU A 76 9.47 -27.47 1.53
C GLU A 76 9.37 -27.18 0.03
N LEU A 77 8.97 -25.96 -0.32
CA LEU A 77 8.86 -25.49 -1.70
C LEU A 77 10.11 -24.75 -2.18
N TYR A 78 11.22 -24.77 -1.44
CA TYR A 78 12.48 -24.14 -1.83
C TYR A 78 12.33 -22.65 -2.19
N ALA A 79 11.49 -21.92 -1.44
CA ALA A 79 11.36 -20.48 -1.63
C ALA A 79 12.74 -19.79 -1.44
N PRO A 80 13.12 -18.83 -2.31
CA PRO A 80 14.41 -18.14 -2.20
C PRO A 80 14.52 -17.23 -0.97
N GLY A 81 13.37 -16.90 -0.37
CA GLY A 81 13.19 -16.11 0.83
C GLY A 81 11.72 -15.76 1.01
N VAL A 82 11.33 -15.28 2.19
CA VAL A 82 9.94 -14.90 2.50
C VAL A 82 9.91 -13.59 3.27
N LEU A 83 9.05 -12.65 2.86
CA LEU A 83 8.64 -11.55 3.73
C LEU A 83 7.38 -11.99 4.47
N VAL A 84 7.39 -11.94 5.80
CA VAL A 84 6.21 -12.16 6.63
C VAL A 84 5.68 -10.80 7.02
N GLU A 85 4.42 -10.51 6.76
CA GLU A 85 3.77 -9.30 7.22
C GLU A 85 2.86 -9.62 8.41
N PHE A 86 3.12 -8.91 9.50
CA PHE A 86 2.29 -8.88 10.69
C PHE A 86 1.49 -7.58 10.71
N GLU A 87 0.34 -7.62 10.05
CA GLU A 87 -0.68 -6.60 10.24
C GLU A 87 -1.44 -6.87 11.54
N THR A 88 -1.52 -5.86 12.40
CA THR A 88 -2.18 -6.06 13.69
C THR A 88 -3.69 -6.14 13.50
N VAL A 89 -4.36 -6.77 14.46
CA VAL A 89 -5.76 -6.45 14.75
C VAL A 89 -5.83 -5.21 15.67
N PRO A 90 -6.93 -4.44 15.68
CA PRO A 90 -7.02 -3.19 16.45
C PRO A 90 -6.61 -3.34 17.92
N ASP A 91 -7.07 -4.40 18.59
CA ASP A 91 -6.77 -4.66 20.00
C ASP A 91 -5.27 -4.76 20.30
N PHE A 92 -4.45 -5.18 19.32
CA PHE A 92 -3.00 -5.31 19.49
C PHE A 92 -2.28 -3.95 19.42
N THR A 93 -2.86 -2.97 18.73
CA THR A 93 -2.34 -1.60 18.73
C THR A 93 -2.89 -0.78 19.91
N GLU A 94 -4.11 -1.06 20.34
CA GLU A 94 -4.68 -0.42 21.53
C GLU A 94 -4.04 -0.93 22.84
N HIS A 95 -3.67 -2.20 22.88
CA HIS A 95 -2.95 -2.85 23.98
C HIS A 95 -1.59 -3.38 23.49
N PRO A 96 -0.55 -2.53 23.41
CA PRO A 96 0.73 -2.86 22.77
C PRO A 96 1.35 -4.17 23.23
N LYS A 97 1.18 -4.53 24.51
CA LYS A 97 1.66 -5.80 25.06
C LYS A 97 1.23 -7.01 24.22
N TYR A 98 -0.03 -7.06 23.77
CA TYR A 98 -0.54 -8.16 22.96
C TYR A 98 0.17 -8.23 21.61
N GLY A 99 0.32 -7.09 20.93
CA GLY A 99 1.03 -6.98 19.67
C GLY A 99 2.52 -7.35 19.79
N ILE A 100 3.17 -6.93 20.88
CA ILE A 100 4.57 -7.22 21.18
C ILE A 100 4.78 -8.73 21.38
N ASP A 101 3.90 -9.39 22.15
CA ASP A 101 4.03 -10.83 22.40
C ASP A 101 3.80 -11.64 21.10
N ALA A 102 2.85 -11.23 20.26
CA ALA A 102 2.67 -11.83 18.93
C ALA A 102 3.88 -11.61 18.02
N ASN A 103 4.44 -10.39 17.98
CA ASN A 103 5.64 -10.07 17.20
C ASN A 103 6.82 -10.97 17.58
N ARG A 104 7.04 -11.19 18.89
CA ARG A 104 8.10 -12.08 19.39
C ARG A 104 7.93 -13.52 18.94
N ILE A 105 6.69 -14.03 18.91
CA ILE A 105 6.38 -15.36 18.38
C ILE A 105 6.79 -15.47 16.91
N LEU A 106 6.44 -14.47 16.10
CA LEU A 106 6.78 -14.45 14.67
C LEU A 106 8.30 -14.37 14.45
N ILE A 107 9.00 -13.51 15.19
CA ILE A 107 10.47 -13.41 15.15
C ILE A 107 11.13 -14.74 15.52
N ASN A 108 10.64 -15.42 16.56
CA ASN A 108 11.19 -16.71 16.98
C ASN A 108 10.94 -17.79 15.92
N GLY A 109 9.74 -17.84 15.33
CA GLY A 109 9.45 -18.75 14.21
C GLY A 109 10.36 -18.52 13.00
N ILE A 110 10.67 -17.25 12.69
CA ILE A 110 11.65 -16.90 11.63
C ILE A 110 13.05 -17.43 11.96
N LYS A 111 13.52 -17.25 13.20
CA LYS A 111 14.83 -17.77 13.64
C LYS A 111 14.89 -19.29 13.57
N GLU A 112 13.86 -19.97 14.05
CA GLU A 112 13.78 -21.43 14.00
C GLU A 112 13.76 -21.97 12.56
N ALA A 113 13.05 -21.30 11.64
CA ALA A 113 13.04 -21.68 10.24
C ALA A 113 14.42 -21.47 9.57
N ALA A 114 15.14 -20.42 9.93
CA ALA A 114 16.50 -20.20 9.48
C ALA A 114 17.45 -21.31 9.98
N ASP A 115 17.41 -21.64 11.27
CA ASP A 115 18.27 -22.67 11.86
C ASP A 115 17.96 -24.07 11.31
N LYS A 116 16.67 -24.39 11.15
CA LYS A 116 16.22 -25.74 10.77
C LYS A 116 16.28 -25.99 9.27
N TYR A 117 15.96 -25.00 8.45
CA TYR A 117 15.78 -25.17 7.00
C TYR A 117 16.75 -24.31 6.17
N GLY A 118 17.51 -23.39 6.77
CA GLY A 118 18.28 -22.39 6.04
C GLY A 118 17.42 -21.38 5.29
N LEU A 119 16.12 -21.26 5.64
CA LEU A 119 15.19 -20.35 4.98
C LEU A 119 15.50 -18.90 5.37
N LYS A 120 15.71 -18.05 4.37
CA LYS A 120 15.77 -16.59 4.59
C LYS A 120 14.35 -16.07 4.80
N ALA A 121 14.14 -15.32 5.87
CA ALA A 121 12.91 -14.59 6.07
C ALA A 121 13.15 -13.23 6.72
N ALA A 122 12.19 -12.33 6.58
CA ALA A 122 12.16 -11.02 7.20
C ALA A 122 10.76 -10.74 7.74
N LEU A 123 10.64 -9.88 8.75
CA LEU A 123 9.35 -9.48 9.31
C LEU A 123 9.05 -8.01 9.01
N ARG A 124 7.87 -7.75 8.43
CA ARG A 124 7.22 -6.44 8.40
C ARG A 124 6.18 -6.36 9.51
N THR A 125 6.18 -5.26 10.26
CA THR A 125 5.17 -4.98 11.28
C THR A 125 4.33 -3.79 10.84
N THR A 126 3.01 -4.01 10.79
CA THR A 126 2.02 -3.04 10.31
C THR A 126 0.91 -2.84 11.36
N PRO A 127 1.14 -2.01 12.40
CA PRO A 127 0.11 -1.56 13.30
C PRO A 127 -1.05 -0.86 12.58
N ASN A 128 -2.30 -1.09 13.02
CA ASN A 128 -3.44 -0.33 12.51
C ASN A 128 -3.37 1.12 12.99
N ASP A 129 -3.73 2.08 12.14
CA ASP A 129 -3.77 3.49 12.54
C ASP A 129 -5.02 3.80 13.38
N LEU A 130 -4.94 3.56 14.69
CA LEU A 130 -6.06 3.81 15.60
C LEU A 130 -6.28 5.29 15.94
N ARG A 131 -5.48 6.22 15.41
CA ARG A 131 -5.71 7.66 15.61
C ARG A 131 -7.09 8.10 15.11
N GLU A 132 -7.62 7.37 14.13
CA GLU A 132 -8.97 7.55 13.64
C GLU A 132 -10.06 7.15 14.63
N MET A 133 -9.78 6.38 15.70
CA MET A 133 -10.81 5.88 16.62
C MET A 133 -11.32 6.93 17.60
N SER A 134 -10.56 8.02 17.78
CA SER A 134 -11.07 9.23 18.44
C SER A 134 -12.23 9.85 17.64
N ARG A 135 -13.17 10.50 18.34
CA ARG A 135 -14.34 11.15 17.72
C ARG A 135 -14.43 12.62 18.20
N PRO A 136 -13.94 13.59 17.41
CA PRO A 136 -13.30 13.46 16.09
C PRO A 136 -11.85 12.89 16.17
N PRO A 137 -11.26 12.47 15.02
CA PRO A 137 -9.92 11.88 14.97
C PRO A 137 -8.81 12.80 15.48
N VAL A 138 -7.80 12.23 16.16
CA VAL A 138 -6.66 13.00 16.72
C VAL A 138 -5.36 12.51 16.08
N MET A 139 -4.88 13.25 15.08
CA MET A 139 -3.74 12.82 14.24
C MET A 139 -2.35 13.08 14.86
N ARG A 140 -2.25 14.02 15.80
CA ARG A 140 -0.96 14.49 16.36
C ARG A 140 -0.90 14.31 17.88
N GLY A 141 -0.84 13.05 18.32
CA GLY A 141 -0.69 12.69 19.74
C GLY A 141 -1.89 11.95 20.32
N GLY A 142 -1.92 11.85 21.66
CA GLY A 142 -2.97 11.16 22.41
C GLY A 142 -2.75 9.65 22.52
N LYS A 143 -3.65 8.98 23.25
CA LYS A 143 -3.52 7.55 23.61
C LYS A 143 -3.13 6.66 22.42
N TYR A 144 -3.86 6.75 21.31
CA TYR A 144 -3.65 5.88 20.15
C TYR A 144 -2.32 6.14 19.44
N TRP A 145 -1.82 7.38 19.46
CA TRP A 145 -0.48 7.68 18.97
C TRP A 145 0.59 7.08 19.87
N ASP A 146 0.45 7.27 21.18
CA ASP A 146 1.44 6.82 22.16
C ASP A 146 1.55 5.30 22.19
N THR A 147 0.42 4.58 22.18
CA THR A 147 0.42 3.09 22.15
C THR A 147 0.97 2.55 20.84
N MET A 148 0.66 3.19 19.71
CA MET A 148 1.21 2.80 18.41
C MET A 148 2.74 2.98 18.37
N LEU A 149 3.27 4.09 18.89
CA LEU A 149 4.72 4.30 18.98
C LEU A 149 5.40 3.29 19.92
N GLU A 150 4.80 2.98 21.07
CA GLU A 150 5.29 1.95 21.99
C GLU A 150 5.41 0.60 21.28
N LEU A 151 4.36 0.21 20.53
CA LEU A 151 4.36 -1.03 19.76
C LEU A 151 5.46 -1.04 18.69
N TYR A 152 5.56 0.02 17.88
CA TYR A 152 6.61 0.14 16.86
C TYR A 152 8.02 0.02 17.45
N GLU A 153 8.30 0.78 18.50
CA GLU A 153 9.63 0.83 19.10
C GLU A 153 10.03 -0.55 19.65
N GLN A 154 9.12 -1.23 20.33
CA GLN A 154 9.41 -2.55 20.87
C GLN A 154 9.51 -3.62 19.78
N CYS A 155 8.64 -3.62 18.77
CA CYS A 155 8.73 -4.55 17.64
C CYS A 155 10.03 -4.38 16.85
N ALA A 156 10.51 -3.15 16.66
CA ALA A 156 11.80 -2.88 16.04
C ALA A 156 12.97 -3.45 16.88
N LYS A 157 12.97 -3.20 18.20
CA LYS A 157 13.98 -3.75 19.13
C LYS A 157 14.00 -5.28 19.17
N ASP A 158 12.83 -5.91 19.06
CA ASP A 158 12.69 -7.37 19.09
C ASP A 158 13.17 -8.04 17.78
N GLY A 159 13.31 -7.27 16.70
CA GLY A 159 14.00 -7.71 15.48
C GLY A 159 13.22 -7.53 14.19
N SER A 160 12.12 -6.78 14.17
CA SER A 160 11.38 -6.50 12.92
C SER A 160 12.29 -5.81 11.91
N ASP A 161 12.22 -6.24 10.65
CA ASP A 161 13.03 -5.68 9.57
C ASP A 161 12.39 -4.42 9.00
N PHE A 162 11.06 -4.40 8.87
CA PHE A 162 10.32 -3.34 8.20
C PHE A 162 9.18 -2.82 9.08
N LEU A 163 8.99 -1.50 9.08
CA LEU A 163 7.82 -0.84 9.68
C LEU A 163 6.95 -0.24 8.58
N SER A 164 5.64 -0.46 8.67
CA SER A 164 4.65 0.02 7.71
C SER A 164 3.36 0.41 8.42
N ILE A 165 2.48 1.16 7.74
CA ILE A 165 1.17 1.56 8.27
C ILE A 165 0.22 1.85 7.12
N GLU A 166 -1.08 1.65 7.36
CA GLU A 166 -2.13 2.16 6.50
C GLU A 166 -2.74 3.41 7.15
N SER A 167 -2.11 4.57 6.92
CA SER A 167 -2.47 5.75 7.70
C SER A 167 -3.76 6.42 7.21
N THR A 168 -4.43 7.10 8.14
CA THR A 168 -5.84 7.53 7.99
C THR A 168 -6.02 9.04 7.85
N GLY A 169 -4.94 9.84 7.86
CA GLY A 169 -5.03 11.30 7.78
C GLY A 169 -5.83 11.81 6.58
N GLY A 170 -6.93 12.53 6.85
CA GLY A 170 -7.85 13.07 5.85
C GLY A 170 -9.00 12.14 5.46
N LYS A 171 -9.03 10.89 5.95
CA LYS A 171 -10.08 9.89 5.65
C LYS A 171 -11.46 10.41 6.05
N GLU A 172 -11.56 11.14 7.14
CA GLU A 172 -12.79 11.71 7.67
C GLU A 172 -13.48 12.71 6.72
N ILE A 173 -12.73 13.31 5.80
CA ILE A 173 -13.26 14.10 4.68
C ILE A 173 -13.43 13.25 3.42
N ASN A 174 -12.49 12.34 3.16
CA ASN A 174 -12.51 11.51 1.96
C ASN A 174 -13.69 10.54 1.91
N ASP A 175 -14.13 9.99 3.03
CA ASP A 175 -15.26 9.03 3.06
C ASP A 175 -16.54 9.65 2.45
N GLU A 176 -16.84 10.91 2.80
CA GLU A 176 -17.96 11.64 2.19
C GLU A 176 -17.70 11.92 0.70
N ALA A 177 -16.45 12.25 0.35
CA ALA A 177 -16.03 12.50 -1.02
C ALA A 177 -16.26 11.27 -1.91
N LEU A 178 -15.91 10.08 -1.42
CA LEU A 178 -16.08 8.81 -2.11
C LEU A 178 -17.56 8.53 -2.37
N VAL A 179 -18.41 8.59 -1.34
CA VAL A 179 -19.85 8.31 -1.48
C VAL A 179 -20.52 9.21 -2.53
N LYS A 180 -20.00 10.44 -2.72
CA LYS A 180 -20.54 11.42 -3.67
C LYS A 180 -19.78 11.48 -5.00
N ALA A 181 -18.72 10.70 -5.16
CA ALA A 181 -17.74 10.84 -6.26
C ALA A 181 -17.30 12.30 -6.46
N ASP A 182 -16.95 12.97 -5.35
CA ASP A 182 -16.54 14.36 -5.28
C ASP A 182 -15.01 14.49 -5.32
N ILE A 183 -14.48 14.78 -6.51
CA ILE A 183 -13.05 14.91 -6.71
C ILE A 183 -12.45 16.14 -6.00
N ARG A 184 -13.22 17.20 -5.72
CA ARG A 184 -12.70 18.38 -5.00
C ARG A 184 -12.42 18.01 -3.55
N LYS A 185 -13.40 17.42 -2.87
CA LYS A 185 -13.22 16.95 -1.48
C LYS A 185 -12.12 15.89 -1.38
N ALA A 186 -12.02 14.98 -2.35
CA ALA A 186 -10.95 13.98 -2.39
C ALA A 186 -9.55 14.60 -2.53
N ILE A 187 -9.38 15.58 -3.43
CA ILE A 187 -8.09 16.31 -3.58
C ILE A 187 -7.75 17.10 -2.32
N PHE A 188 -8.72 17.72 -1.66
CA PHE A 188 -8.50 18.39 -0.38
C PHE A 188 -8.03 17.39 0.69
N ALA A 189 -8.75 16.28 0.82
CA ALA A 189 -8.47 15.24 1.79
C ALA A 189 -7.08 14.63 1.62
N MET A 190 -6.69 14.22 0.41
CA MET A 190 -5.38 13.57 0.22
C MET A 190 -4.24 14.58 0.00
N GLY A 191 -4.48 15.60 -0.82
CA GLY A 191 -3.44 16.54 -1.26
C GLY A 191 -3.08 17.61 -0.23
N VAL A 192 -3.99 17.92 0.69
CA VAL A 192 -3.74 18.86 1.79
C VAL A 192 -3.65 18.11 3.12
N LEU A 193 -4.73 17.46 3.56
CA LEU A 193 -4.75 16.84 4.90
C LEU A 193 -3.83 15.62 4.97
N GLY A 194 -3.98 14.68 4.04
CA GLY A 194 -3.22 13.44 3.97
C GLY A 194 -1.71 13.68 3.82
N CYS A 195 -1.28 14.55 2.90
CA CYS A 195 0.12 14.92 2.77
C CYS A 195 0.71 15.49 4.07
N ARG A 196 -0.01 16.40 4.76
CA ARG A 196 0.46 17.00 6.02
C ARG A 196 0.47 16.02 7.19
N ASP A 197 -0.43 15.05 7.22
CA ASP A 197 -0.37 13.95 8.19
C ASP A 197 0.82 13.03 7.91
N MET A 198 0.99 12.63 6.65
CA MET A 198 2.10 11.78 6.20
C MET A 198 3.46 12.38 6.55
N GLU A 199 3.65 13.70 6.40
CA GLU A 199 4.89 14.39 6.79
C GLU A 199 5.17 14.24 8.29
N TYR A 200 4.15 14.41 9.13
CA TYR A 200 4.28 14.25 10.58
C TYR A 200 4.52 12.80 10.97
N LEU A 201 3.69 11.88 10.48
CA LEU A 201 3.74 10.46 10.77
C LEU A 201 5.07 9.85 10.34
N TRP A 202 5.41 9.94 9.05
CA TRP A 202 6.62 9.31 8.51
C TRP A 202 7.89 10.01 8.97
N GLY A 203 7.84 11.32 9.24
CA GLY A 203 8.96 12.02 9.87
C GLY A 203 9.29 11.49 11.27
N ASN A 204 8.32 10.91 11.99
CA ASN A 204 8.55 10.23 13.26
C ASN A 204 8.92 8.75 13.07
N LEU A 205 8.23 8.01 12.19
CA LEU A 205 8.51 6.59 11.95
C LEU A 205 9.90 6.35 11.35
N VAL A 206 10.39 7.23 10.48
CA VAL A 206 11.76 7.16 9.96
C VAL A 206 12.78 7.33 11.09
N LYS A 207 12.61 8.33 11.97
CA LYS A 207 13.49 8.53 13.12
C LYS A 207 13.49 7.34 14.07
N LEU A 208 12.32 6.77 14.32
CA LEU A 208 12.17 5.56 15.15
C LEU A 208 12.88 4.37 14.49
N SER A 209 12.73 4.21 13.18
CA SER A 209 13.36 3.12 12.42
C SER A 209 14.88 3.23 12.45
N ASP A 210 15.41 4.43 12.17
CA ASP A 210 16.85 4.72 12.21
C ASP A 210 17.45 4.46 13.61
N ALA A 211 16.73 4.87 14.67
CA ALA A 211 17.18 4.70 16.05
C ALA A 211 17.22 3.22 16.49
N ASN A 212 16.43 2.35 15.86
CA ASN A 212 16.29 0.94 16.25
C ASN A 212 16.85 -0.05 15.20
N GLY A 213 17.47 0.44 14.12
CA GLY A 213 18.11 -0.42 13.11
C GLY A 213 17.12 -1.30 12.35
N CYS A 214 15.96 -0.74 11.99
CA CYS A 214 15.01 -1.32 11.04
C CYS A 214 14.73 -0.36 9.88
N PHE A 215 14.03 -0.82 8.86
CA PHE A 215 13.69 -0.04 7.68
C PHE A 215 12.30 0.58 7.81
N ALA A 216 12.21 1.89 7.61
CA ALA A 216 10.94 2.53 7.28
C ALA A 216 10.54 2.08 5.86
N ALA A 217 9.54 1.20 5.74
CA ALA A 217 9.22 0.55 4.46
C ALA A 217 8.32 1.44 3.59
N GLY A 218 7.07 1.65 4.00
CA GLY A 218 6.14 2.53 3.30
C GLY A 218 4.71 2.44 3.82
N ASP A 219 3.84 3.27 3.24
CA ASP A 219 2.42 3.39 3.58
C ASP A 219 1.54 2.86 2.45
N SER A 220 0.23 2.85 2.65
CA SER A 220 -0.79 2.67 1.61
C SER A 220 -1.92 3.67 1.76
N ALA A 221 -2.46 4.15 0.65
CA ALA A 221 -3.72 4.89 0.64
C ALA A 221 -4.93 3.94 0.66
N CYS A 222 -4.86 2.82 1.39
CA CYS A 222 -5.87 1.76 1.39
C CYS A 222 -7.26 2.29 1.77
N GLY A 223 -7.34 3.03 2.89
CA GLY A 223 -8.58 3.70 3.32
C GLY A 223 -9.16 4.73 2.35
N PHE A 224 -8.43 5.09 1.28
CA PHE A 224 -8.83 6.05 0.26
C PHE A 224 -9.08 5.37 -1.09
N ALA A 225 -8.01 4.96 -1.78
CA ALA A 225 -8.07 4.45 -3.14
C ALA A 225 -8.59 3.00 -3.21
N ASN A 226 -8.31 2.15 -2.21
CA ASN A 226 -8.89 0.80 -2.18
C ASN A 226 -10.38 0.87 -1.82
N THR A 227 -10.77 1.76 -0.91
CA THR A 227 -12.20 2.05 -0.66
C THR A 227 -12.91 2.49 -1.95
N ALA A 228 -12.30 3.36 -2.75
CA ALA A 228 -12.85 3.76 -4.05
C ALA A 228 -13.00 2.57 -5.01
N MET A 229 -11.99 1.69 -5.09
CA MET A 229 -12.04 0.47 -5.89
C MET A 229 -13.20 -0.44 -5.47
N VAL A 230 -13.33 -0.73 -4.18
CA VAL A 230 -14.42 -1.58 -3.65
C VAL A 230 -15.80 -0.96 -3.89
N LEU A 231 -15.94 0.35 -3.75
CA LEU A 231 -17.20 1.05 -4.05
C LEU A 231 -17.55 1.02 -5.54
N ALA A 232 -16.55 1.07 -6.43
CA ALA A 232 -16.75 0.96 -7.87
C ALA A 232 -17.22 -0.44 -8.26
N GLU A 233 -16.58 -1.49 -7.73
CA GLU A 233 -16.98 -2.89 -7.99
C GLU A 233 -18.41 -3.20 -7.50
N LYS A 234 -18.87 -2.51 -6.45
CA LYS A 234 -20.25 -2.59 -5.96
C LYS A 234 -21.24 -1.71 -6.74
N GLY A 235 -20.77 -0.95 -7.73
CA GLY A 235 -21.57 -0.07 -8.58
C GLY A 235 -22.03 1.23 -7.90
N PHE A 236 -21.44 1.60 -6.75
CA PHE A 236 -21.78 2.83 -6.03
C PHE A 236 -21.13 4.07 -6.66
N ILE A 237 -19.94 3.91 -7.24
CA ILE A 237 -19.23 5.00 -7.92
C ILE A 237 -18.71 4.54 -9.30
N PRO A 238 -18.38 5.45 -10.21
CA PRO A 238 -17.84 5.08 -11.53
C PRO A 238 -16.43 4.51 -11.43
N HIS A 239 -16.11 3.53 -12.28
CA HIS A 239 -14.78 2.92 -12.34
C HIS A 239 -13.71 3.96 -12.73
N VAL A 240 -14.04 4.91 -13.62
CA VAL A 240 -13.13 6.02 -13.95
C VAL A 240 -12.83 6.93 -12.76
N PHE A 241 -13.76 7.08 -11.80
CA PHE A 241 -13.49 7.84 -10.58
C PHE A 241 -12.50 7.07 -9.70
N ALA A 242 -12.70 5.76 -9.50
CA ALA A 242 -11.76 4.92 -8.75
C ALA A 242 -10.36 4.88 -9.37
N ALA A 243 -10.27 4.79 -10.70
CA ALA A 243 -9.00 4.85 -11.43
C ALA A 243 -8.28 6.19 -11.25
N VAL A 244 -9.01 7.32 -11.28
CA VAL A 244 -8.45 8.65 -10.97
C VAL A 244 -7.99 8.72 -9.51
N MET A 245 -8.79 8.23 -8.56
CA MET A 245 -8.46 8.21 -7.14
C MET A 245 -7.15 7.47 -6.85
N ARG A 246 -6.90 6.36 -7.55
CA ARG A 246 -5.64 5.61 -7.45
C ARG A 246 -4.42 6.48 -7.71
N VAL A 247 -4.47 7.31 -8.75
CA VAL A 247 -3.34 8.18 -9.11
C VAL A 247 -3.29 9.43 -8.24
N VAL A 248 -4.44 9.94 -7.80
CA VAL A 248 -4.54 11.06 -6.83
C VAL A 248 -3.92 10.68 -5.48
N ALA A 249 -3.89 9.40 -5.11
CA ALA A 249 -3.20 8.92 -3.92
C ALA A 249 -1.66 8.96 -4.02
N VAL A 250 -1.09 9.01 -5.23
CA VAL A 250 0.37 8.91 -5.44
C VAL A 250 1.15 9.99 -4.67
N PRO A 251 0.81 11.29 -4.72
CA PRO A 251 1.58 12.31 -4.00
C PRO A 251 1.53 12.13 -2.49
N ARG A 252 0.37 11.72 -1.94
CA ARG A 252 0.21 11.40 -0.51
C ARG A 252 1.13 10.26 -0.11
N ALA A 253 1.16 9.16 -0.87
CA ALA A 253 2.02 8.02 -0.57
C ALA A 253 3.52 8.33 -0.77
N LEU A 254 3.85 9.18 -1.74
CA LEU A 254 5.22 9.62 -2.03
C LEU A 254 5.86 10.35 -0.84
N VAL A 255 5.07 11.05 -0.01
CA VAL A 255 5.56 11.74 1.19
C VAL A 255 6.34 10.81 2.12
N ALA A 256 5.95 9.54 2.28
CA ALA A 256 6.70 8.60 3.11
C ALA A 256 8.17 8.47 2.65
N PHE A 257 8.38 8.39 1.34
CA PHE A 257 9.71 8.29 0.71
C PHE A 257 10.45 9.62 0.74
N GLU A 258 9.73 10.75 0.64
CA GLU A 258 10.29 12.08 0.86
C GLU A 258 10.79 12.24 2.30
N GLN A 259 10.10 11.67 3.29
CA GLN A 259 10.52 11.67 4.70
C GLN A 259 11.66 10.69 5.00
N GLY A 260 11.87 9.66 4.17
CA GLY A 260 13.02 8.76 4.28
C GLY A 260 12.72 7.27 4.15
N ALA A 261 11.46 6.88 3.94
CA ALA A 261 11.11 5.49 3.67
C ALA A 261 11.90 4.94 2.46
N VAL A 262 12.22 3.64 2.50
CA VAL A 262 13.11 2.98 1.53
C VAL A 262 12.45 1.84 0.77
N GLY A 263 11.23 1.44 1.14
CA GLY A 263 10.53 0.29 0.60
C GLY A 263 10.87 -1.03 1.32
N PRO A 264 10.19 -2.14 0.96
CA PRO A 264 9.06 -2.17 0.03
C PRO A 264 7.85 -1.39 0.55
N SER A 265 7.09 -0.73 -0.34
CA SER A 265 5.77 -0.17 0.02
C SER A 265 4.82 -1.26 0.53
N LYS A 266 3.68 -0.90 1.12
CA LYS A 266 2.61 -1.85 1.46
C LYS A 266 2.06 -2.54 0.20
N ASP A 267 1.60 -3.77 0.36
CA ASP A 267 1.05 -4.65 -0.67
C ASP A 267 -0.25 -4.13 -1.29
N CYS A 268 -1.15 -3.63 -0.44
CA CYS A 268 -2.42 -3.03 -0.86
C CYS A 268 -2.25 -1.62 -1.48
N ALA A 269 -1.03 -1.09 -1.54
CA ALA A 269 -0.72 0.19 -2.17
C ALA A 269 -0.61 0.04 -3.70
N TYR A 270 -1.72 -0.08 -4.42
CA TYR A 270 -1.68 -0.16 -5.89
C TYR A 270 -1.16 1.13 -6.56
N GLU A 271 -0.96 2.22 -5.82
CA GLU A 271 -0.17 3.38 -6.25
C GLU A 271 1.35 3.11 -6.27
N GLY A 272 1.78 1.98 -5.71
CA GLY A 272 3.16 1.48 -5.64
C GLY A 272 3.93 1.54 -6.96
N PRO A 273 3.39 1.14 -8.12
CA PRO A 273 4.08 1.26 -9.40
C PRO A 273 4.57 2.69 -9.68
N TYR A 274 3.77 3.71 -9.33
CA TYR A 274 4.18 5.11 -9.46
C TYR A 274 5.29 5.46 -8.49
N LEU A 275 5.23 4.97 -7.25
CA LEU A 275 6.28 5.15 -6.25
C LEU A 275 7.58 4.53 -6.74
N LYS A 276 7.57 3.29 -7.23
CA LYS A 276 8.74 2.62 -7.80
C LYS A 276 9.34 3.38 -8.99
N ALA A 277 8.50 3.88 -9.89
CA ALA A 277 8.97 4.70 -11.03
C ALA A 277 9.69 5.98 -10.57
N ILE A 278 9.15 6.64 -9.54
CA ILE A 278 9.66 7.93 -9.03
C ILE A 278 10.89 7.73 -8.15
N THR A 279 10.80 6.84 -7.15
CA THR A 279 11.80 6.69 -6.08
C THR A 279 12.85 5.65 -6.40
N GLY A 280 12.55 4.70 -7.29
CA GLY A 280 13.39 3.54 -7.56
C GLY A 280 13.44 2.53 -6.42
N SER A 281 12.64 2.71 -5.37
CA SER A 281 12.53 1.77 -4.26
C SER A 281 11.73 0.53 -4.64
N PRO A 282 11.94 -0.61 -3.95
CA PRO A 282 11.11 -1.78 -4.13
C PRO A 282 9.66 -1.50 -3.67
N ILE A 283 8.72 -2.30 -4.18
CA ILE A 283 7.31 -2.25 -3.78
C ILE A 283 6.76 -3.65 -3.52
N ALA A 284 5.87 -3.77 -2.54
CA ALA A 284 4.98 -4.91 -2.45
C ALA A 284 3.74 -4.67 -3.30
N MET A 285 3.19 -5.73 -3.87
CA MET A 285 1.92 -5.70 -4.60
C MET A 285 1.13 -6.96 -4.30
N GLU A 286 -0.18 -6.86 -4.45
CA GLU A 286 -1.13 -7.97 -4.35
C GLU A 286 -2.04 -8.00 -5.58
N GLY A 287 -2.79 -9.08 -5.79
CA GLY A 287 -3.74 -9.16 -6.89
C GLY A 287 -4.44 -10.51 -6.92
N LYS A 288 -4.24 -11.32 -7.95
CA LYS A 288 -4.96 -12.59 -8.13
C LYS A 288 -4.85 -13.56 -6.93
N THR A 289 -3.74 -13.51 -6.20
CA THR A 289 -3.45 -14.38 -5.05
C THR A 289 -3.88 -13.75 -3.71
N ALA A 290 -4.42 -12.53 -3.76
CA ALA A 290 -5.11 -11.86 -2.66
C ALA A 290 -6.63 -12.00 -2.71
N ALA A 291 -7.16 -12.88 -3.58
CA ALA A 291 -8.60 -13.15 -3.67
C ALA A 291 -9.23 -13.69 -2.36
N GLY A 292 -8.40 -14.16 -1.41
CA GLY A 292 -8.84 -14.53 -0.07
C GLY A 292 -9.19 -13.33 0.82
N ALA A 293 -8.70 -12.14 0.50
CA ALA A 293 -8.97 -10.89 1.22
C ALA A 293 -10.10 -10.09 0.57
N HIS A 294 -9.99 -9.82 -0.73
CA HIS A 294 -10.97 -9.05 -1.50
C HIS A 294 -10.96 -9.41 -2.99
N LEU A 295 -11.98 -8.95 -3.70
CA LEU A 295 -12.10 -9.09 -5.15
C LEU A 295 -11.71 -7.77 -5.82
N SER A 296 -10.94 -7.83 -6.90
CA SER A 296 -10.47 -6.64 -7.62
C SER A 296 -10.41 -6.85 -9.13
N PRO A 297 -10.40 -5.77 -9.93
CA PRO A 297 -10.17 -5.83 -11.38
C PRO A 297 -8.67 -5.87 -11.75
N VAL A 298 -7.77 -5.96 -10.77
CA VAL A 298 -6.31 -5.83 -10.93
C VAL A 298 -5.60 -7.09 -10.45
N GLY A 299 -5.81 -8.20 -11.17
CA GLY A 299 -5.36 -9.53 -10.75
C GLY A 299 -3.90 -9.82 -11.09
N ASN A 300 -3.59 -9.91 -12.38
CA ASN A 300 -2.26 -10.20 -12.91
C ASN A 300 -1.41 -8.94 -13.06
N ILE A 301 -2.01 -7.83 -13.51
CA ILE A 301 -1.26 -6.60 -13.84
C ILE A 301 -0.51 -6.03 -12.64
N ALA A 302 -1.03 -6.22 -11.44
CA ALA A 302 -0.38 -5.77 -10.21
C ALA A 302 0.99 -6.43 -9.99
N ALA A 303 1.21 -7.63 -10.52
CA ALA A 303 2.50 -8.31 -10.44
C ALA A 303 3.54 -7.78 -11.43
N ALA A 304 3.16 -6.95 -12.42
CA ALA A 304 4.03 -6.55 -13.54
C ALA A 304 5.35 -5.90 -13.09
N VAL A 305 5.30 -5.14 -11.98
CA VAL A 305 6.44 -4.39 -11.45
C VAL A 305 6.66 -4.59 -9.95
N ALA A 306 6.06 -5.63 -9.36
CA ALA A 306 6.18 -5.96 -7.95
C ALA A 306 7.59 -6.44 -7.57
N ASP A 307 8.05 -6.21 -6.34
CA ASP A 307 9.31 -6.77 -5.81
C ASP A 307 9.05 -7.79 -4.68
N THR A 308 7.92 -7.64 -3.99
CA THR A 308 7.28 -8.71 -3.21
C THR A 308 5.84 -8.92 -3.68
N TRP A 309 5.36 -10.16 -3.61
CA TRP A 309 4.03 -10.56 -4.06
C TRP A 309 3.22 -11.09 -2.88
N SER A 310 2.10 -10.43 -2.57
CA SER A 310 1.31 -10.65 -1.36
C SER A 310 -0.06 -11.27 -1.61
N ASN A 311 -0.59 -11.92 -0.56
CA ASN A 311 -1.97 -12.40 -0.47
C ASN A 311 -2.91 -11.44 0.28
N GLU A 312 -2.47 -10.20 0.55
CA GLU A 312 -3.15 -9.16 1.35
C GLU A 312 -3.41 -9.59 2.80
N SER A 313 -4.41 -10.42 3.07
CA SER A 313 -4.65 -10.99 4.39
C SER A 313 -5.61 -12.17 4.28
N ILE A 314 -5.31 -13.26 4.97
CA ILE A 314 -6.18 -14.43 4.99
C ILE A 314 -6.38 -14.94 6.41
N GLN A 315 -7.63 -15.24 6.75
CA GLN A 315 -7.97 -15.76 8.06
C GLN A 315 -7.38 -17.16 8.27
N GLN A 316 -6.96 -17.47 9.50
CA GLN A 316 -6.52 -18.81 9.88
C GLN A 316 -7.71 -19.79 9.98
N VAL A 317 -8.18 -20.27 8.83
CA VAL A 317 -9.26 -21.25 8.69
C VAL A 317 -8.77 -22.53 8.01
N LYS A 318 -9.37 -23.68 8.35
CA LYS A 318 -8.98 -24.98 7.76
C LYS A 318 -9.61 -25.15 6.38
N LEU A 319 -8.77 -25.41 5.38
CA LEU A 319 -9.17 -25.89 4.05
C LEU A 319 -8.92 -27.40 3.95
N LEU A 320 -9.36 -28.02 2.84
CA LEU A 320 -9.14 -29.45 2.61
C LEU A 320 -7.65 -29.81 2.62
N SER A 321 -6.81 -28.96 2.03
CA SER A 321 -5.36 -29.19 1.91
C SER A 321 -4.62 -28.84 3.20
N GLU A 322 -4.82 -27.64 3.72
CA GLU A 322 -4.22 -27.19 4.99
C GLU A 322 -4.90 -25.89 5.51
N MET A 323 -4.37 -25.26 6.56
CA MET A 323 -4.79 -23.92 6.99
C MET A 323 -4.57 -22.89 5.87
N ALA A 324 -5.49 -21.94 5.75
CA ALA A 324 -5.53 -21.02 4.61
C ALA A 324 -4.25 -20.18 4.41
N PRO A 325 -3.55 -19.65 5.44
CA PRO A 325 -2.25 -19.02 5.27
C PRO A 325 -1.18 -19.94 4.67
N VAL A 326 -1.20 -21.24 4.99
CA VAL A 326 -0.26 -22.23 4.43
C VAL A 326 -0.55 -22.46 2.95
N VAL A 327 -1.83 -22.52 2.57
CA VAL A 327 -2.25 -22.62 1.17
C VAL A 327 -1.90 -21.34 0.39
N GLY A 328 -2.11 -20.17 1.00
CA GLY A 328 -1.71 -18.88 0.43
C GLY A 328 -0.21 -18.81 0.17
N MET A 329 0.62 -19.20 1.15
CA MET A 329 2.07 -19.26 0.99
C MET A 329 2.48 -20.13 -0.21
N GLU A 330 1.85 -21.30 -0.37
CA GLU A 330 2.12 -22.16 -1.51
C GLU A 330 1.81 -21.47 -2.85
N GLN A 331 0.66 -20.81 -2.97
CA GLN A 331 0.28 -20.08 -4.18
C GLN A 331 1.27 -18.95 -4.50
N LEU A 332 1.64 -18.16 -3.50
CA LEU A 332 2.61 -17.07 -3.65
C LEU A 332 3.98 -17.57 -4.10
N VAL A 333 4.46 -18.69 -3.53
CA VAL A 333 5.74 -19.29 -3.93
C VAL A 333 5.70 -19.72 -5.40
N TYR A 334 4.60 -20.31 -5.87
CA TYR A 334 4.47 -20.71 -7.28
C TYR A 334 4.43 -19.51 -8.23
N ASP A 335 3.71 -18.44 -7.88
CA ASP A 335 3.67 -17.21 -8.67
C ASP A 335 5.08 -16.61 -8.81
N CYS A 336 5.76 -16.41 -7.69
CA CYS A 336 7.12 -15.88 -7.66
C CYS A 336 8.10 -16.78 -8.43
N ARG A 337 7.99 -18.11 -8.29
CA ARG A 337 8.87 -19.06 -9.00
C ARG A 337 8.69 -18.93 -10.51
N LEU A 338 7.46 -18.85 -11.01
CA LEU A 338 7.20 -18.71 -12.44
C LEU A 338 7.81 -17.41 -13.00
N MET A 339 7.60 -16.30 -12.29
CA MET A 339 8.17 -14.99 -12.65
C MET A 339 9.70 -14.99 -12.65
N ASN A 340 10.32 -15.58 -11.62
CA ASN A 340 11.77 -15.69 -11.52
C ASN A 340 12.36 -16.57 -12.65
N VAL A 341 11.74 -17.73 -12.95
CA VAL A 341 12.17 -18.61 -14.05
C VAL A 341 12.07 -17.90 -15.41
N ALA A 342 10.99 -17.14 -15.66
CA ALA A 342 10.87 -16.36 -16.89
C ALA A 342 12.01 -15.36 -17.03
N LYS A 343 12.40 -14.69 -15.94
CA LYS A 343 13.53 -13.76 -15.91
C LYS A 343 14.88 -14.45 -16.17
N GLU A 344 15.13 -15.59 -15.54
CA GLU A 344 16.33 -16.42 -15.77
C GLU A 344 16.45 -16.88 -17.23
N LYS A 345 15.33 -17.07 -17.93
CA LYS A 345 15.28 -17.43 -19.35
C LYS A 345 15.37 -16.24 -20.30
N GLY A 346 15.54 -15.01 -19.79
CA GLY A 346 15.51 -13.79 -20.61
C GLY A 346 14.12 -13.44 -21.16
N GLN A 347 13.05 -14.01 -20.58
CA GLN A 347 11.66 -13.82 -20.98
C GLN A 347 10.88 -12.95 -19.98
N GLY A 348 11.57 -12.25 -19.08
CA GLY A 348 10.93 -11.42 -18.05
C GLY A 348 10.01 -10.35 -18.65
N LEU A 349 10.43 -9.66 -19.71
CA LEU A 349 9.61 -8.65 -20.39
C LEU A 349 8.35 -9.26 -20.99
N MET A 350 8.47 -10.41 -21.67
CA MET A 350 7.31 -11.14 -22.18
C MET A 350 6.33 -11.52 -21.06
N MET A 351 6.84 -12.03 -19.92
CA MET A 351 6.01 -12.35 -18.77
C MET A 351 5.29 -11.11 -18.22
N ARG A 352 6.01 -9.99 -18.03
CA ARG A 352 5.43 -8.72 -17.62
C ARG A 352 4.33 -8.28 -18.58
N ASP A 353 4.59 -8.31 -19.88
CA ASP A 353 3.64 -7.82 -20.88
C ASP A 353 2.38 -8.70 -20.89
N LEU A 354 2.50 -10.01 -20.72
CA LEU A 354 1.34 -10.91 -20.56
C LEU A 354 0.51 -10.60 -19.31
N LEU A 355 1.17 -10.31 -18.17
CA LEU A 355 0.49 -9.89 -16.94
C LEU A 355 -0.30 -8.59 -17.14
N VAL A 356 0.25 -7.67 -17.94
CA VAL A 356 -0.39 -6.37 -18.25
C VAL A 356 -1.55 -6.56 -19.23
N GLU A 357 -1.32 -7.27 -20.32
CA GLU A 357 -2.29 -7.46 -21.42
C GLU A 357 -3.52 -8.25 -20.99
N SER A 358 -3.41 -9.12 -19.98
CA SER A 358 -4.56 -9.90 -19.49
C SER A 358 -5.64 -9.05 -18.83
N ASP A 359 -5.27 -7.92 -18.21
CA ASP A 359 -6.17 -7.14 -17.36
C ASP A 359 -6.40 -5.72 -17.90
N ALA A 360 -5.37 -5.06 -18.43
CA ALA A 360 -5.44 -3.64 -18.80
C ALA A 360 -6.61 -3.27 -19.73
N PRO A 361 -6.96 -4.06 -20.77
CA PRO A 361 -8.08 -3.73 -21.64
C PRO A 361 -9.46 -3.89 -20.99
N LEU A 362 -9.55 -4.57 -19.85
CA LEU A 362 -10.81 -5.00 -19.24
C LEU A 362 -11.42 -3.97 -18.28
N ASP A 363 -10.56 -3.16 -17.64
CA ASP A 363 -11.00 -2.14 -16.68
C ASP A 363 -10.04 -0.95 -16.64
N VAL A 364 -10.60 0.25 -16.49
CA VAL A 364 -9.82 1.50 -16.37
C VAL A 364 -8.95 1.55 -15.11
N GLN A 365 -9.31 0.82 -14.05
CA GLN A 365 -8.50 0.68 -12.84
C GLN A 365 -7.23 -0.15 -13.10
N ALA A 366 -7.31 -1.15 -14.00
CA ALA A 366 -6.13 -1.86 -14.48
C ALA A 366 -5.33 -1.03 -15.48
N TRP A 367 -5.99 -0.27 -16.37
CA TRP A 367 -5.32 0.57 -17.36
C TRP A 367 -4.30 1.53 -16.74
N VAL A 368 -4.65 2.18 -15.63
CA VAL A 368 -3.74 3.12 -14.94
C VAL A 368 -2.54 2.44 -14.26
N LEU A 369 -2.48 1.11 -14.21
CA LEU A 369 -1.34 0.36 -13.68
C LEU A 369 -0.40 -0.16 -14.79
N ARG A 370 -0.72 0.07 -16.07
CA ARG A 370 0.17 -0.34 -17.16
C ARG A 370 1.53 0.36 -17.01
N PRO A 371 2.67 -0.36 -17.15
CA PRO A 371 4.00 0.23 -16.95
C PRO A 371 4.28 1.48 -17.82
N ASP A 372 3.83 1.50 -19.07
CA ASP A 372 3.96 2.66 -19.97
C ASP A 372 3.15 3.88 -19.51
N VAL A 373 1.91 3.64 -19.05
CA VAL A 373 1.03 4.67 -18.50
C VAL A 373 1.58 5.23 -17.19
N VAL A 374 2.04 4.35 -16.30
CA VAL A 374 2.65 4.72 -15.02
C VAL A 374 3.86 5.62 -15.24
N LEU A 375 4.79 5.23 -16.12
CA LEU A 375 5.98 6.05 -16.43
C LEU A 375 5.61 7.41 -17.03
N LYS A 376 4.63 7.46 -17.94
CA LYS A 376 4.15 8.71 -18.55
C LYS A 376 3.59 9.67 -17.49
N ILE A 377 2.69 9.20 -16.64
CA ILE A 377 2.04 10.03 -15.62
C ILE A 377 3.04 10.41 -14.52
N ALA A 378 3.81 9.46 -14.00
CA ALA A 378 4.85 9.71 -13.00
C ALA A 378 5.86 10.76 -13.50
N GLY A 379 6.27 10.70 -14.77
CA GLY A 379 7.15 11.69 -15.39
C GLY A 379 6.53 13.09 -15.48
N GLY A 380 5.20 13.19 -15.46
CA GLY A 380 4.49 14.45 -15.27
C GLY A 380 4.50 14.92 -13.82
N LEU A 381 4.26 14.01 -12.87
CA LEU A 381 4.18 14.33 -11.43
C LEU A 381 5.49 14.87 -10.85
N VAL A 382 6.64 14.30 -11.23
CA VAL A 382 7.95 14.74 -10.70
C VAL A 382 8.33 16.17 -11.10
N LYS A 383 7.64 16.77 -12.07
CA LYS A 383 7.85 18.18 -12.47
C LYS A 383 7.25 19.17 -11.48
N GLU A 384 6.31 18.72 -10.65
CA GLU A 384 5.70 19.49 -9.58
C GLU A 384 6.28 19.03 -8.23
N GLN A 385 6.61 19.97 -7.35
CA GLN A 385 7.22 19.71 -6.05
C GLN A 385 6.32 20.07 -4.88
N ASP A 386 5.27 20.86 -5.11
CA ASP A 386 4.22 21.07 -4.13
C ASP A 386 3.25 19.89 -4.14
N ASN A 387 3.08 19.22 -3.00
CA ASN A 387 2.28 17.99 -2.91
C ASN A 387 0.78 18.22 -3.19
N PHE A 388 0.24 19.40 -2.89
CA PHE A 388 -1.14 19.74 -3.20
C PHE A 388 -1.32 19.94 -4.72
N LEU A 389 -0.45 20.73 -5.35
CA LEU A 389 -0.47 20.93 -6.80
C LEU A 389 -0.18 19.62 -7.56
N ARG A 390 0.72 18.79 -7.05
CA ARG A 390 1.03 17.46 -7.60
C ARG A 390 -0.20 16.55 -7.55
N THR A 391 -1.01 16.64 -6.48
CA THR A 391 -2.28 15.90 -6.34
C THR A 391 -3.32 16.35 -7.37
N LYS A 392 -3.46 17.67 -7.56
CA LYS A 392 -4.31 18.23 -8.61
C LYS A 392 -3.84 17.80 -10.02
N LEU A 393 -2.53 17.78 -10.24
CA LEU A 393 -1.92 17.35 -11.51
C LEU A 393 -2.16 15.86 -11.77
N ALA A 394 -2.05 14.99 -10.75
CA ALA A 394 -2.37 13.57 -10.85
C ALA A 394 -3.79 13.33 -11.39
N ALA A 395 -4.78 14.07 -10.89
CA ALA A 395 -6.14 13.97 -11.41
C ALA A 395 -6.19 14.35 -12.90
N LYS A 396 -5.60 15.49 -13.30
CA LYS A 396 -5.60 15.96 -14.69
C LYS A 396 -4.92 15.00 -15.67
N LEU A 397 -3.74 14.51 -15.32
CA LEU A 397 -2.98 13.58 -16.17
C LEU A 397 -3.75 12.28 -16.38
N THR A 398 -4.36 11.75 -15.32
CA THR A 398 -5.13 10.50 -15.38
C THR A 398 -6.42 10.66 -16.17
N ILE A 399 -7.13 11.77 -15.98
CA ILE A 399 -8.35 12.07 -16.75
C ILE A 399 -8.04 12.10 -18.25
N ASN A 400 -6.94 12.74 -18.65
CA ASN A 400 -6.53 12.80 -20.05
C ASN A 400 -6.13 11.43 -20.59
N GLU A 401 -5.35 10.65 -19.83
CA GLU A 401 -4.97 9.29 -20.21
C GLU A 401 -6.18 8.39 -20.45
N LEU A 402 -7.11 8.35 -19.47
CA LEU A 402 -8.31 7.53 -19.58
C LEU A 402 -9.21 7.99 -20.74
N ARG A 403 -9.34 9.29 -20.94
CA ARG A 403 -10.10 9.86 -22.07
C ARG A 403 -9.53 9.40 -23.41
N ASP A 404 -8.21 9.44 -23.57
CA ASP A 404 -7.56 9.03 -24.81
C ASP A 404 -7.69 7.51 -25.02
N ALA A 405 -7.52 6.72 -23.96
CA ALA A 405 -7.67 5.26 -24.02
C ALA A 405 -9.11 4.84 -24.39
N ILE A 406 -10.12 5.49 -23.80
CA ILE A 406 -11.54 5.22 -24.08
C ILE A 406 -11.89 5.61 -25.53
N LYS A 407 -11.47 6.80 -25.98
CA LYS A 407 -11.71 7.26 -27.37
C LYS A 407 -11.05 6.35 -28.40
N ALA A 408 -9.89 5.80 -28.07
CA ALA A 408 -9.16 4.87 -28.92
C ALA A 408 -9.65 3.41 -28.78
N GLU A 409 -10.71 3.16 -28.00
CA GLU A 409 -11.28 1.83 -27.73
C GLU A 409 -10.24 0.81 -27.22
N LYS A 410 -9.22 1.28 -26.50
CA LYS A 410 -8.15 0.43 -25.95
C LYS A 410 -8.51 -0.20 -24.61
N VAL A 411 -9.49 0.36 -23.91
CA VAL A 411 -9.98 -0.10 -22.61
C VAL A 411 -11.50 -0.10 -22.62
N LYS A 412 -12.09 -1.10 -21.97
CA LYS A 412 -13.53 -1.16 -21.74
C LYS A 412 -13.95 -0.06 -20.77
N ALA A 413 -15.01 0.65 -21.11
CA ALA A 413 -15.59 1.71 -20.30
C ALA A 413 -17.12 1.73 -20.42
N ASP A 414 -17.80 2.27 -19.40
CA ASP A 414 -19.23 2.54 -19.42
C ASP A 414 -19.55 3.75 -20.31
N ARG A 415 -20.74 3.78 -20.90
CA ARG A 415 -21.19 4.89 -21.75
C ARG A 415 -21.17 6.25 -21.03
N ARG A 416 -21.26 6.25 -19.70
CA ARG A 416 -21.26 7.46 -18.86
C ARG A 416 -19.85 7.90 -18.43
N ASP A 417 -18.83 7.08 -18.63
CA ASP A 417 -17.48 7.35 -18.13
C ASP A 417 -16.90 8.64 -18.71
N MET A 418 -17.08 8.89 -20.00
CA MET A 418 -16.68 10.16 -20.63
C MET A 418 -17.32 11.38 -19.96
N LYS A 419 -18.61 11.30 -19.60
CA LYS A 419 -19.30 12.38 -18.90
C LYS A 419 -18.76 12.59 -17.49
N TRP A 420 -18.36 11.51 -16.81
CA TRP A 420 -17.72 11.59 -15.49
C TRP A 420 -16.34 12.20 -15.56
N LEU A 421 -15.52 11.82 -16.56
CA LEU A 421 -14.22 12.45 -16.83
C LEU A 421 -14.37 13.96 -17.04
N ASP A 422 -15.33 14.40 -17.87
CA ASP A 422 -15.59 15.83 -18.11
C ASP A 422 -16.09 16.57 -16.86
N LYS A 423 -16.89 15.90 -16.01
CA LYS A 423 -17.34 16.48 -14.73
C LYS A 423 -16.17 16.65 -13.77
N MET A 424 -15.30 15.64 -13.66
CA MET A 424 -14.12 15.71 -12.81
C MET A 424 -13.15 16.80 -13.28
N GLU A 425 -12.84 16.86 -14.57
CA GLU A 425 -11.95 17.88 -15.14
C GLU A 425 -12.41 19.31 -14.79
N LYS A 426 -13.68 19.62 -15.04
CA LYS A 426 -14.28 20.92 -14.69
C LYS A 426 -14.23 21.21 -13.20
N ALA A 427 -14.33 20.19 -12.35
CA ALA A 427 -14.25 20.35 -10.90
C ALA A 427 -12.82 20.62 -10.44
N VAL A 428 -11.84 19.89 -11.01
CA VAL A 428 -10.40 20.05 -10.76
C VAL A 428 -9.90 21.41 -11.23
N ASP A 429 -10.35 21.90 -12.39
CA ASP A 429 -9.96 23.22 -12.91
C ASP A 429 -10.42 24.40 -12.05
N LYS A 430 -11.47 24.19 -11.23
CA LYS A 430 -11.98 25.18 -10.29
C LYS A 430 -11.31 25.13 -8.92
N ILE A 431 -10.36 24.23 -8.68
CA ILE A 431 -9.60 24.18 -7.43
C ILE A 431 -8.52 25.28 -7.53
N PRO A 432 -8.40 26.21 -6.56
CA PRO A 432 -7.34 27.21 -6.58
C PRO A 432 -5.97 26.56 -6.38
N ASP A 433 -4.90 27.25 -6.76
CA ASP A 433 -3.53 26.73 -6.68
C ASP A 433 -2.89 26.93 -5.28
N ASP A 434 -3.55 27.69 -4.40
CA ASP A 434 -3.13 27.86 -3.00
C ASP A 434 -3.99 26.98 -2.06
N PRO A 435 -3.37 26.14 -1.22
CA PRO A 435 -4.11 25.21 -0.35
C PRO A 435 -4.92 25.91 0.75
N GLU A 436 -4.49 27.08 1.22
CA GLU A 436 -5.23 27.85 2.24
C GLU A 436 -6.46 28.54 1.62
N GLN A 437 -6.32 29.07 0.39
CA GLN A 437 -7.45 29.54 -0.40
C GLN A 437 -8.43 28.39 -0.67
N PHE A 438 -7.94 27.20 -1.03
CA PHE A 438 -8.81 26.06 -1.27
C PHE A 438 -9.58 25.66 -0.01
N TYR A 439 -8.90 25.64 1.14
CA TYR A 439 -9.54 25.41 2.43
C TYR A 439 -10.63 26.45 2.70
N ALA A 440 -10.36 27.75 2.51
CA ALA A 440 -11.36 28.80 2.72
C ALA A 440 -12.59 28.64 1.82
N GLU A 441 -12.40 28.20 0.56
CA GLU A 441 -13.49 27.95 -0.38
C GLU A 441 -14.33 26.72 -0.02
N ILE A 442 -13.69 25.63 0.41
CA ILE A 442 -14.38 24.35 0.67
C ILE A 442 -14.94 24.25 2.09
N LYS A 443 -14.40 25.03 3.05
CA LYS A 443 -14.81 25.02 4.47
C LYS A 443 -16.33 25.09 4.70
N PRO A 444 -17.12 25.92 3.98
CA PRO A 444 -18.58 25.94 4.15
C PRO A 444 -19.30 24.63 3.78
N GLU A 445 -18.64 23.76 3.02
CA GLU A 445 -19.16 22.45 2.58
C GLU A 445 -18.70 21.30 3.48
N LEU A 446 -17.83 21.58 4.46
CA LEU A 446 -17.26 20.59 5.37
C LEU A 446 -18.02 20.56 6.70
N ASP A 447 -18.15 19.35 7.23
CA ASP A 447 -18.69 19.11 8.58
C ASP A 447 -17.56 19.28 9.59
N MET A 448 -17.46 20.47 10.17
CA MET A 448 -16.35 20.85 11.06
C MET A 448 -16.37 20.12 12.41
N ASP A 449 -17.44 19.42 12.76
CA ASP A 449 -17.52 18.62 14.00
C ASP A 449 -16.83 17.24 13.85
N LYS A 450 -16.46 16.86 12.62
CA LYS A 450 -15.87 15.55 12.32
C LYS A 450 -14.34 15.50 12.33
N TRP A 451 -13.66 16.63 12.45
CA TRP A 451 -12.21 16.71 12.30
C TRP A 451 -11.62 17.95 12.97
N HIS A 452 -10.31 17.94 13.18
CA HIS A 452 -9.57 19.06 13.79
C HIS A 452 -8.65 19.73 12.75
N PRO A 453 -8.99 20.93 12.23
CA PRO A 453 -8.14 21.65 11.28
C PRO A 453 -6.70 21.87 11.76
N GLU A 454 -6.54 22.19 13.04
CA GLU A 454 -5.24 22.38 13.69
C GLU A 454 -4.37 21.11 13.67
N GLY A 455 -5.00 19.93 13.66
CA GLY A 455 -4.32 18.64 13.50
C GLY A 455 -3.62 18.49 12.15
N TYR A 456 -3.99 19.31 11.17
CA TYR A 456 -3.38 19.41 9.85
C TYR A 456 -2.69 20.75 9.61
N GLY A 457 -2.44 21.55 10.67
CA GLY A 457 -1.83 22.87 10.55
C GLY A 457 -2.67 23.91 9.80
N LEU A 458 -3.99 23.70 9.69
CA LEU A 458 -4.93 24.69 9.17
C LEU A 458 -5.45 25.57 10.31
N LYS A 459 -5.87 26.79 9.98
CA LYS A 459 -6.53 27.67 10.96
C LYS A 459 -7.97 27.21 11.20
N ALA A 460 -8.38 27.19 12.48
CA ALA A 460 -9.73 26.80 12.89
C ALA A 460 -10.82 27.68 12.26
#